data_AF-A0A932N5C6-F1
#
_entry.id   AF-A0A932N5C6-F1
#
_cell.length_a   1.000
_cell.length_b   1.000
_cell.length_c   1.000
_cell.angle_alpha   90.00
_cell.angle_beta   90.00
_cell.angle_gamma   90.00
#
_symmetry.space_group_name_H-M   'P 1'
#
loop_
_entity.id
_entity.type
_entity.pdbx_description
1 polymer ?
#
loop_
_entity_poly.entity_id
_entity_poly.type
_entity_poly.pdbx_seq_one_letter_code
_entity_poly.pdbx_strand_id
1 'polypeptide(L)'
;MPKSNNIASAVHYRVGADNLHNHLFQVTLTIANPAAQQVLDLPVWIPGSYLVREFSKHLQQLSATQGKRKLQVTQHDIYRIFRIYIFRILV
;
A
#
# COMPACT_ATOMS: atom_id res chain seq x y z
N MET A 1 14.81 29.78 -16.72
CA MET A 1 14.02 29.24 -15.60
C MET A 1 13.94 27.72 -15.77
N PRO A 2 14.47 26.91 -14.84
CA PRO A 2 14.32 25.46 -14.96
C PRO A 2 12.85 25.10 -14.73
N LYS A 3 12.26 24.35 -15.67
CA LYS A 3 10.90 23.83 -15.55
C LYS A 3 10.89 22.85 -14.37
N SER A 4 10.00 23.08 -13.39
CA SER A 4 9.72 22.10 -12.33
C SER A 4 9.32 20.80 -13.01
N ASN A 5 10.19 19.80 -12.92
CA ASN A 5 9.89 18.46 -13.38
C ASN A 5 8.78 17.97 -12.47
N ASN A 6 7.55 17.90 -12.99
CA ASN A 6 6.41 17.41 -12.25
C ASN A 6 6.63 15.90 -12.05
N ILE A 7 7.38 15.55 -11.00
CA ILE A 7 7.58 14.16 -10.60
C ILE A 7 6.21 13.71 -10.11
N ALA A 8 5.39 13.19 -11.03
CA ALA A 8 4.19 12.46 -10.66
C ALA A 8 4.61 11.47 -9.57
N SER A 9 4.09 11.66 -8.35
CA SER A 9 4.56 10.97 -7.17
C SER A 9 4.62 9.48 -7.47
N ALA A 10 5.77 8.85 -7.25
CA ALA A 10 5.95 7.42 -7.54
C ALA A 10 4.92 6.53 -6.79
N VAL A 11 4.32 7.09 -5.75
CA VAL A 11 3.33 6.47 -4.87
C VAL A 11 2.16 7.43 -4.65
N HIS A 12 0.94 6.95 -4.87
CA HIS A 12 -0.32 7.68 -4.64
C HIS A 12 -1.21 6.90 -3.67
N TYR A 13 -1.78 7.61 -2.70
CA TYR A 13 -2.76 7.07 -1.76
C TYR A 13 -4.11 7.75 -1.95
N ARG A 14 -5.18 6.95 -1.93
CA ARG A 14 -6.56 7.44 -1.85
C ARG A 14 -7.21 6.79 -0.64
N VAL A 15 -7.85 7.60 0.20
CA VAL A 15 -8.63 7.16 1.34
C VAL A 15 -10.08 7.54 1.10
N GLY A 16 -10.93 6.52 0.97
CA GLY A 16 -12.39 6.64 0.88
C GLY A 16 -13.03 6.28 2.22
N ALA A 17 -14.11 6.98 2.54
CA ALA A 17 -14.90 6.76 3.75
C ALA A 17 -16.31 6.30 3.38
N ASP A 18 -16.40 5.35 2.44
CA ASP A 18 -17.66 4.94 1.83
C ASP A 18 -18.50 4.06 2.78
N ASN A 19 -17.90 3.52 3.84
CA ASN A 19 -18.55 2.69 4.85
C ASN A 19 -18.26 3.13 6.29
N LEU A 20 -18.61 4.38 6.59
CA LEU A 20 -18.42 5.00 7.91
C LEU A 20 -19.19 4.28 9.03
N HIS A 21 -20.38 3.75 8.74
CA HIS A 21 -21.21 3.05 9.73
C HIS A 21 -20.52 1.79 10.26
N ASN A 22 -19.66 1.15 9.46
CA ASN A 22 -18.88 -0.02 9.88
C ASN A 22 -17.47 0.37 10.38
N HIS A 23 -17.18 1.67 10.51
CA HIS A 23 -15.85 2.19 10.83
C HIS A 23 -14.75 1.70 9.88
N LEU A 24 -15.09 1.48 8.61
CA LEU A 24 -14.16 1.00 7.58
C LEU A 24 -13.78 2.14 6.64
N PHE A 25 -12.47 2.27 6.43
CA PHE A 25 -11.90 3.11 5.39
C PHE A 25 -11.41 2.25 4.24
N GLN A 26 -11.73 2.66 3.02
CA GLN A 26 -11.17 2.06 1.82
C GLN A 26 -9.87 2.78 1.47
N VAL A 27 -8.74 2.09 1.59
CA VAL A 27 -7.43 2.64 1.24
C VAL A 27 -6.95 2.01 -0.07
N THR A 28 -6.65 2.85 -1.06
CA THR A 28 -6.05 2.42 -2.33
C THR A 28 -4.66 3.01 -2.46
N LEU A 29 -3.67 2.14 -2.68
CA LEU A 29 -2.28 2.50 -2.95
C LEU A 29 -1.96 2.21 -4.42
N THR A 30 -1.48 3.21 -5.15
CA THR A 30 -1.03 3.09 -6.53
C THR A 30 0.44 3.41 -6.62
N ILE A 31 1.23 2.52 -7.23
CA ILE A 31 2.67 2.69 -7.42
C ILE A 31 2.93 2.72 -8.92
N ALA A 32 3.49 3.81 -9.44
CA ALA A 32 3.62 4.02 -10.88
C ALA A 32 4.61 3.04 -11.53
N ASN A 33 5.74 2.77 -10.86
CA ASN A 33 6.76 1.84 -11.33
C ASN A 33 7.19 0.92 -10.19
N PRO A 34 6.39 -0.11 -9.86
CA PRO A 34 6.66 -0.93 -8.70
C PRO A 34 7.79 -1.92 -8.99
N ALA A 35 8.54 -2.31 -7.95
CA ALA A 35 9.57 -3.32 -8.08
C ALA A 35 8.95 -4.69 -8.45
N ALA A 36 9.71 -5.57 -9.11
CA ALA A 36 9.26 -6.94 -9.42
C ALA A 36 8.76 -7.70 -8.17
N GLN A 37 9.29 -7.33 -7.01
CA GLN A 37 8.84 -7.79 -5.73
C GLN A 37 8.69 -6.59 -4.80
N GLN A 38 7.50 -6.01 -4.80
CA GLN A 38 7.22 -4.85 -3.98
C GLN A 38 6.96 -5.29 -2.55
N VAL A 39 7.66 -4.66 -1.60
CA VAL A 39 7.39 -4.81 -0.17
C VAL A 39 6.67 -3.56 0.32
N LEU A 40 5.66 -3.75 1.15
CA LEU A 40 4.89 -2.69 1.81
C LEU A 40 4.90 -2.93 3.32
N ASP A 41 5.31 -1.90 4.05
CA ASP A 41 5.44 -1.89 5.50
C ASP A 41 4.51 -0.83 6.11
N LEU A 42 3.90 -1.13 7.27
CA LEU A 42 3.13 -0.17 8.07
C LEU A 42 4.03 0.25 9.23
N PRO A 43 4.01 1.53 9.64
CA PRO A 43 4.75 1.94 10.83
C PRO A 43 4.21 1.19 12.05
N VAL A 44 5.07 0.93 13.03
CA VAL A 44 4.72 0.22 14.27
C VAL A 44 4.50 1.20 15.43
N TRP A 45 4.77 2.49 15.21
CA TRP A 45 4.62 3.55 16.19
C TRP A 45 4.17 4.83 15.49
N ILE A 46 3.55 5.73 16.23
CA ILE A 46 3.19 7.09 15.79
C ILE A 46 4.03 8.07 16.61
N PRO A 47 4.65 9.10 15.99
CA PRO A 47 5.39 10.11 16.72
C PRO A 47 4.59 10.66 17.91
N GLY A 48 5.21 10.71 19.09
CA GLY A 48 4.57 11.15 20.34
C GLY A 48 3.87 10.04 21.14
N SER A 49 3.71 8.83 20.59
CA SER A 49 3.23 7.65 21.32
C SER A 49 4.37 6.65 21.48
N TYR A 50 4.87 6.46 22.69
CA TYR A 50 5.91 5.47 23.01
C TYR A 50 5.40 4.02 23.06
N LEU A 51 4.17 3.78 22.61
CA LEU A 51 3.58 2.45 22.54
C LEU A 51 3.71 1.85 21.14
N VAL A 52 4.13 0.59 21.12
CA VAL A 52 4.06 -0.31 19.95
C VAL A 52 2.59 -0.50 19.56
N ARG A 53 2.32 -0.47 18.24
CA ARG A 53 0.99 -0.61 17.64
C ARG A 53 1.05 -1.62 16.50
N GLU A 54 0.05 -2.50 16.48
CA GLU A 54 -0.09 -3.55 15.46
C GLU A 54 -1.14 -3.13 14.42
N PHE A 55 -0.89 -2.05 13.68
CA PHE A 55 -1.86 -1.51 12.71
C PHE A 55 -2.25 -2.52 11.60
N SER A 56 -1.37 -3.48 11.32
CA SER A 56 -1.60 -4.58 10.39
C SER A 56 -2.85 -5.41 10.72
N LYS A 57 -3.23 -5.50 12.01
CA LYS A 57 -4.44 -6.22 12.46
C LYS A 57 -5.75 -5.59 11.97
N HIS A 58 -5.72 -4.32 11.59
CA HIS A 58 -6.90 -3.61 11.10
C HIS A 58 -7.09 -3.70 9.59
N LEU A 59 -6.16 -4.34 8.88
CA LEU A 59 -6.30 -4.55 7.45
C LEU A 59 -7.25 -5.71 7.18
N GLN A 60 -8.20 -5.46 6.29
CA GLN A 60 -9.18 -6.45 5.85
C GLN A 60 -9.23 -6.48 4.33
N GLN A 61 -9.49 -7.66 3.77
CA GLN A 61 -9.70 -7.86 2.33
C GLN A 61 -8.58 -7.30 1.43
N LEU A 62 -7.33 -7.45 1.86
CA LEU A 62 -6.23 -6.93 1.05
C LEU A 62 -6.15 -7.67 -0.29
N SER A 63 -6.05 -6.90 -1.36
CA SER A 63 -5.80 -7.40 -2.70
C SER A 63 -4.92 -6.43 -3.47
N ALA A 64 -4.21 -6.95 -4.48
CA ALA A 64 -3.38 -6.15 -5.35
C ALA A 64 -3.65 -6.52 -6.80
N THR A 65 -3.56 -5.53 -7.69
CA THR A 65 -3.73 -5.71 -9.13
C THR A 65 -2.67 -4.93 -9.90
N GLN A 66 -2.30 -5.46 -11.06
CA GLN A 66 -1.51 -4.76 -12.07
C GLN A 66 -2.27 -4.79 -13.39
N GLY A 67 -2.81 -3.64 -13.79
CA GLY A 67 -3.77 -3.57 -14.89
C GLY A 67 -4.98 -4.46 -14.59
N LYS A 68 -5.22 -5.47 -15.43
CA LYS A 68 -6.34 -6.41 -15.28
C LYS A 68 -5.99 -7.68 -14.48
N ARG A 69 -4.72 -7.86 -14.07
CA ARG A 69 -4.27 -9.09 -13.41
C ARG A 69 -4.30 -8.92 -11.89
N LYS A 70 -4.85 -9.91 -11.19
CA LYS A 70 -4.69 -10.03 -9.73
C LYS A 70 -3.28 -10.53 -9.41
N LEU A 71 -2.64 -9.90 -8.44
CA LEU A 71 -1.31 -10.28 -7.94
C LEU A 71 -1.45 -11.11 -6.67
N GLN A 72 -0.49 -12.01 -6.45
CA GLN A 72 -0.38 -12.68 -5.16
C GLN A 72 0.18 -11.73 -4.11
N VAL A 73 -0.48 -11.71 -2.96
CA VAL A 73 -0.14 -10.89 -1.81
C VAL A 73 0.15 -11.84 -0.66
N THR A 74 1.38 -11.81 -0.16
CA THR A 74 1.81 -12.69 0.95
C THR A 74 2.15 -11.83 2.16
N GLN A 75 1.46 -12.07 3.27
CA GLN A 75 1.80 -11.47 4.55
C GLN A 75 3.06 -12.12 5.11
N HIS A 76 4.07 -11.33 5.48
CA HIS A 76 5.35 -11.87 5.94
C HIS A 76 5.53 -11.80 7.46
N ASP A 77 5.00 -10.78 8.15
CA ASP A 77 5.14 -10.62 9.60
C ASP A 77 4.05 -9.71 10.20
N ILE A 78 3.96 -9.61 11.53
CA ILE A 78 3.07 -8.67 12.23
C ILE A 78 3.48 -7.20 12.02
N TYR A 79 4.78 -6.94 11.79
CA TYR A 79 5.33 -5.60 11.54
C TYR A 79 5.69 -5.35 10.06
N ARG A 80 5.83 -6.42 9.27
CA ARG A 80 6.06 -6.36 7.81
C ARG A 80 4.85 -6.89 7.10
N ILE A 81 4.09 -5.99 6.51
CA ILE A 81 2.73 -6.33 6.14
C ILE A 81 2.71 -7.23 4.92
N PHE A 82 3.22 -6.81 3.74
CA PHE A 82 3.07 -7.65 2.54
C PHE A 82 4.23 -7.58 1.56
N ARG A 83 4.44 -8.71 0.91
CA ARG A 83 5.24 -8.86 -0.31
C ARG A 83 4.27 -9.11 -1.46
N ILE A 84 4.28 -8.22 -2.44
CA ILE A 84 3.50 -8.32 -3.67
C ILE A 84 4.44 -8.80 -4.78
N TYR A 85 4.12 -9.94 -5.36
CA TYR A 85 4.85 -10.47 -6.51
C TYR A 85 4.27 -9.84 -7.78
N ILE A 86 5.07 -9.01 -8.44
CA ILE A 86 4.70 -8.29 -9.65
C ILE A 86 5.36 -8.98 -10.83
N PHE A 87 4.55 -9.60 -11.68
CA PHE A 87 5.01 -10.18 -12.94
C PHE A 87 5.03 -9.08 -14.00
N ARG A 88 6.22 -8.50 -14.23
CA ARG A 88 6.43 -7.52 -15.30
C ARG A 88 6.21 -8.22 -16.66
N ILE A 89 5.10 -7.93 -17.33
CA ILE A 89 4.88 -8.33 -18.71
C ILE A 89 5.58 -7.28 -19.57
N LEU A 90 6.65 -7.66 -20.26
CA LEU A 90 6.97 -7.01 -21.52
C LEU A 90 5.93 -7.52 -22.52
N VAL A 91 5.12 -6.59 -23.06
CA VAL A 91 4.50 -6.80 -24.37
C VAL A 91 5.58 -6.53 -25.41
#